data_AF-A0A2V8EE13-F1
#
_entry.id   AF-A0A2V8EE13-F1
#
_cell.length_a   1.000
_cell.length_b   1.000
_cell.length_c   1.000
_cell.angle_alpha   90.00
_cell.angle_beta   90.00
_cell.angle_gamma   90.00
#
_symmetry.space_group_name_H-M   'P 1'
#
loop_
_entity.id
_entity.type
_entity.pdbx_description
1 polymer ?
#
loop_
_entity_poly.entity_id
_entity_poly.type
_entity_poly.pdbx_seq_one_letter_code
_entity_poly.pdbx_strand_id
1 'polypeptide(L)'
;MAALPPRRRGRFEILCRAFVAQFFASESVTSAMQLRRAMAGPLAFLLVPALFMPLQMVTTFEAAAVRFPQMLEPLTRLMATVFIMYSMVAVGVIAGVMWDSLSFDRLVSLSISLMTGVPFALVAGNHKSAADVVRHFVAHMAATLTAATFVYCLLVTLRALVGGVSGRHVALASVLRFLLFSGLLCFIVFAPTALNVTYGGRRRPTTLQMQTIPGWSPTNWFLGLHEWIRGTPGAEWDGGARRAIGFTAAVIVSAVATTTAGYRRQLQRALAPSADAGVHGGARLQRAISRRRSPSMRRSASC
;
A
#
# COMPACT_ATOMS: atom_id res chain seq x y z
N MET A 1 40.39 -41.94 3.38
CA MET A 1 39.01 -41.44 3.60
C MET A 1 39.07 -39.92 3.68
N ALA A 2 38.63 -39.22 2.63
CA ALA A 2 38.69 -37.76 2.56
C ALA A 2 37.45 -37.14 3.25
N ALA A 3 37.69 -36.28 4.25
CA ALA A 3 36.65 -35.58 4.98
C ALA A 3 35.99 -34.51 4.09
N LEU A 4 34.69 -34.69 3.81
CA LEU A 4 33.87 -33.74 3.06
C LEU A 4 33.72 -32.42 3.86
N PRO A 5 33.93 -31.25 3.23
CA PRO A 5 33.79 -29.97 3.91
C PRO A 5 32.34 -29.70 4.32
N PRO A 6 32.11 -29.09 5.50
CA PRO A 6 30.77 -28.84 6.03
C PRO A 6 29.96 -27.90 5.13
N ARG A 7 28.74 -28.33 4.77
CA ARG A 7 27.78 -27.63 3.90
C ARG A 7 27.47 -26.21 4.43
N ARG A 8 27.94 -25.17 3.73
CA ARG A 8 27.67 -23.74 4.01
C ARG A 8 26.18 -23.32 3.97
N ARG A 9 25.27 -24.14 3.44
CA ARG A 9 23.85 -23.80 3.30
C ARG A 9 23.11 -23.60 4.64
N GLY A 10 23.51 -24.29 5.71
CA GLY A 10 22.78 -24.22 7.00
C GLY A 10 22.96 -22.92 7.78
N ARG A 11 24.12 -22.25 7.68
CA ARG A 11 24.40 -21.04 8.49
C ARG A 11 23.58 -19.83 8.05
N PHE A 12 23.35 -19.69 6.73
CA PHE A 12 22.55 -18.59 6.18
C PHE A 12 21.08 -18.73 6.56
N GLU A 13 20.54 -19.95 6.52
CA GLU A 13 19.15 -20.24 6.88
C GLU A 13 18.89 -19.97 8.37
N ILE A 14 19.82 -20.36 9.24
CA ILE A 14 19.72 -20.11 10.69
C ILE A 14 19.79 -18.61 10.98
N LEU A 15 20.71 -17.87 10.34
CA LEU A 15 20.79 -16.41 10.47
C LEU A 15 19.54 -15.71 9.93
N CYS A 16 19.00 -16.18 8.80
CA CYS A 16 17.79 -15.63 8.21
C CYS A 16 16.57 -15.87 9.11
N ARG A 17 16.43 -17.07 9.69
CA ARG A 17 15.34 -17.40 10.61
C ARG A 17 15.43 -16.62 11.92
N ALA A 18 16.63 -16.53 12.51
CA ALA A 18 16.85 -15.74 13.72
C ALA A 18 16.60 -14.25 13.48
N PHE A 19 17.04 -13.73 12.33
CA PHE A 19 16.77 -12.35 11.90
C PHE A 19 15.28 -12.07 11.76
N VAL A 20 14.54 -12.94 11.06
CA VAL A 20 13.09 -12.81 10.89
C VAL A 20 12.41 -12.79 12.26
N ALA A 21 12.74 -13.73 13.14
CA ALA A 21 12.18 -13.78 14.49
C ALA A 21 12.51 -12.54 15.32
N GLN A 22 13.76 -12.06 15.27
CA GLN A 22 14.24 -10.96 16.09
C GLN A 22 13.76 -9.60 15.59
N PHE A 23 13.64 -9.41 14.26
CA PHE A 23 13.01 -8.25 13.64
C PHE A 23 11.55 -8.10 14.08
N PHE A 24 10.78 -9.19 14.04
CA PHE A 24 9.39 -9.19 14.52
C PHE A 24 9.29 -9.01 16.04
N ALA A 25 10.24 -9.53 16.82
CA ALA A 25 10.25 -9.37 18.28
C ALA A 25 10.62 -7.95 18.71
N SER A 26 11.65 -7.32 18.11
CA SER A 26 12.18 -6.02 18.56
C SER A 26 11.31 -4.82 18.17
N GLU A 27 10.54 -4.89 17.08
CA GLU A 27 9.58 -3.82 16.75
C GLU A 27 8.32 -3.83 17.63
N SER A 28 8.04 -4.94 18.34
CA SER A 28 6.74 -5.17 18.97
C SER A 28 6.48 -4.40 20.28
N VAL A 29 7.51 -4.02 21.06
CA VAL A 29 7.29 -3.60 22.46
C VAL A 29 7.34 -2.08 22.67
N THR A 30 8.23 -1.33 22.00
CA THR A 30 8.37 0.13 22.20
C THR A 30 7.72 0.98 21.10
N SER A 31 7.57 0.45 19.88
CA SER A 31 6.90 1.16 18.77
C SER A 31 5.37 1.11 18.87
N ALA A 32 4.81 0.08 19.52
CA ALA A 32 3.38 -0.21 19.47
C ALA A 32 2.50 0.91 20.04
N MET A 33 2.94 1.61 21.08
CA MET A 33 2.16 2.67 21.73
C MET A 33 2.15 3.97 20.91
N GLN A 34 3.31 4.40 20.40
CA GLN A 34 3.41 5.56 19.51
C GLN A 34 2.74 5.29 18.17
N LEU A 35 2.90 4.07 17.65
CA LEU A 35 2.24 3.62 16.42
C LEU A 35 0.72 3.63 16.59
N ARG A 36 0.17 3.03 17.66
CA ARG A 36 -1.27 3.09 17.94
C ARG A 36 -1.79 4.52 18.05
N ARG A 37 -1.04 5.41 18.72
CA ARG A 37 -1.44 6.81 18.88
C ARG A 37 -1.40 7.57 17.55
N ALA A 38 -0.41 7.32 16.70
CA ALA A 38 -0.30 7.93 15.38
C ALA A 38 -1.35 7.38 14.38
N MET A 39 -1.71 6.09 14.50
CA MET A 39 -2.68 5.44 13.62
C MET A 39 -4.14 5.73 13.98
N ALA A 40 -4.45 6.05 15.24
CA ALA A 40 -5.83 6.23 15.69
C ALA A 40 -6.59 7.29 14.86
N GLY A 41 -5.97 8.42 14.56
CA GLY A 41 -6.58 9.50 13.78
C GLY A 41 -6.87 9.11 12.33
N PRO A 42 -5.86 8.74 11.51
CA PRO A 42 -6.05 8.31 10.14
C PRO A 42 -6.98 7.10 10.01
N LEU A 43 -6.89 6.14 10.93
CA LEU A 43 -7.76 4.97 10.92
C LEU A 43 -9.22 5.36 11.20
N ALA A 44 -9.49 6.20 12.20
CA ALA A 44 -10.83 6.69 12.46
C ALA A 44 -11.38 7.49 11.26
N PHE A 45 -10.56 8.37 10.68
CA PHE A 45 -10.94 9.16 9.50
C PHE A 45 -11.29 8.28 8.30
N LEU A 46 -10.58 7.17 8.12
CA LEU A 46 -10.87 6.21 7.05
C LEU A 46 -12.10 5.34 7.39
N LEU A 47 -12.22 4.83 8.61
CA LEU A 47 -13.32 3.94 8.98
C LEU A 47 -14.71 4.60 8.88
N VAL A 48 -14.81 5.91 9.16
CA VAL A 48 -16.10 6.64 9.09
C VAL A 48 -16.75 6.55 7.70
N PRO A 49 -16.12 7.00 6.59
CA PRO A 49 -16.72 6.87 5.26
C PRO A 49 -16.88 5.41 4.82
N ALA A 50 -15.99 4.51 5.23
CA ALA A 50 -16.09 3.09 4.93
C ALA A 50 -17.37 2.45 5.49
N LEU A 51 -17.78 2.86 6.70
CA LEU A 51 -19.01 2.41 7.35
C LEU A 51 -20.25 3.19 6.86
N PHE A 52 -20.11 4.51 6.70
CA PHE A 52 -21.23 5.39 6.43
C PHE A 52 -21.76 5.28 4.98
N MET A 53 -20.86 5.14 4.00
CA MET A 53 -21.24 5.01 2.59
C MET A 53 -22.18 3.82 2.32
N PRO A 54 -21.88 2.57 2.73
CA PRO A 54 -22.79 1.47 2.49
C PRO A 54 -24.13 1.66 3.23
N LEU A 55 -24.13 2.22 4.44
CA LEU A 55 -25.35 2.51 5.19
C LEU A 55 -26.27 3.50 4.47
N GLN A 56 -25.71 4.57 3.89
CA GLN A 56 -26.48 5.52 3.08
C GLN A 56 -27.06 4.88 1.81
N MET A 57 -26.37 3.87 1.27
CA MET A 57 -26.79 3.19 0.05
C MET A 57 -27.88 2.14 0.28
N VAL A 58 -28.06 1.64 1.51
CA VAL A 58 -29.10 0.64 1.85
C VAL A 58 -30.47 1.06 1.29
N THR A 59 -30.91 2.28 1.60
CA THR A 59 -32.22 2.79 1.17
C THR A 59 -32.32 2.93 -0.34
N THR A 60 -31.21 3.27 -1.00
CA THR A 60 -31.14 3.37 -2.47
C THR A 60 -31.22 1.99 -3.12
N PHE A 61 -30.56 0.99 -2.55
CA PHE A 61 -30.64 -0.40 -3.01
C PHE A 61 -32.02 -0.99 -2.82
N GLU A 62 -32.65 -0.79 -1.66
CA GLU A 62 -34.02 -1.26 -1.41
C GLU A 62 -35.03 -0.61 -2.35
N ALA A 63 -34.93 0.72 -2.53
CA ALA A 63 -35.77 1.44 -3.47
C ALA A 63 -35.56 0.95 -4.91
N ALA A 64 -34.32 0.70 -5.31
CA ALA A 64 -33.99 0.15 -6.62
C ALA A 64 -34.49 -1.30 -6.77
N ALA A 65 -34.38 -2.13 -5.74
CA ALA A 65 -34.85 -3.52 -5.78
C ALA A 65 -36.35 -3.63 -6.00
N VAL A 66 -37.12 -2.76 -5.35
CA VAL A 66 -38.58 -2.76 -5.46
C VAL A 66 -39.05 -2.08 -6.75
N ARG A 67 -38.46 -0.95 -7.13
CA ARG A 67 -38.98 -0.12 -8.24
C ARG A 67 -38.30 -0.37 -9.59
N PHE A 68 -37.01 -0.70 -9.59
CA PHE A 68 -36.19 -0.77 -10.79
C PHE A 68 -35.11 -1.87 -10.68
N PRO A 69 -35.51 -3.16 -10.67
CA PRO A 69 -34.57 -4.27 -10.45
C PRO A 69 -33.42 -4.31 -11.46
N GLN A 70 -33.62 -3.78 -12.68
CA GLN A 70 -32.57 -3.62 -13.68
C GLN A 70 -31.41 -2.71 -13.26
N MET A 71 -31.58 -1.84 -12.26
CA MET A 71 -30.54 -0.94 -11.75
C MET A 71 -29.63 -1.59 -10.71
N LEU A 72 -30.04 -2.72 -10.12
CA LEU A 72 -29.28 -3.36 -9.04
C LEU A 72 -27.88 -3.75 -9.50
N GLU A 73 -27.77 -4.31 -10.70
CA GLU A 73 -26.49 -4.78 -11.23
C GLU A 73 -25.48 -3.62 -11.48
N PRO A 74 -25.84 -2.53 -12.19
CA PRO A 74 -24.99 -1.34 -12.27
C PRO A 74 -24.62 -0.74 -10.91
N LEU A 75 -25.56 -0.69 -9.96
CA LEU A 75 -25.32 -0.16 -8.61
C LEU A 75 -24.34 -1.03 -7.83
N THR A 76 -24.47 -2.35 -7.90
CA THR A 76 -23.52 -3.28 -7.28
C THR A 76 -22.12 -3.11 -7.85
N ARG A 77 -21.98 -2.99 -9.18
CA ARG A 77 -20.68 -2.74 -9.83
C ARG A 77 -20.09 -1.39 -9.45
N LEU A 78 -20.90 -0.34 -9.39
CA LEU A 78 -20.48 0.97 -8.93
C LEU A 78 -19.94 0.90 -7.51
N MET A 79 -20.69 0.28 -6.59
CA MET A 79 -20.27 0.12 -5.20
C MET A 79 -18.98 -0.68 -5.08
N ALA A 80 -18.87 -1.82 -5.77
CA ALA A 80 -17.65 -2.62 -5.80
C ALA A 80 -16.45 -1.76 -6.26
N THR A 81 -16.64 -0.95 -7.31
CA THR A 81 -15.61 -0.05 -7.83
C THR A 81 -15.21 1.01 -6.81
N VAL A 82 -16.19 1.68 -6.18
CA VAL A 82 -15.96 2.69 -5.14
C VAL A 82 -15.16 2.11 -3.98
N PHE A 83 -15.54 0.94 -3.47
CA PHE A 83 -14.84 0.30 -2.36
C PHE A 83 -13.45 -0.23 -2.74
N ILE A 84 -13.27 -0.77 -3.95
CA ILE A 84 -11.94 -1.16 -4.46
C ILE A 84 -11.01 0.05 -4.50
N MET A 85 -11.45 1.16 -5.11
CA MET A 85 -10.66 2.39 -5.15
C MET A 85 -10.39 2.94 -3.74
N TYR A 86 -11.41 2.99 -2.90
CA TYR A 86 -11.29 3.41 -1.52
C TYR A 86 -10.23 2.58 -0.77
N SER A 87 -10.24 1.24 -0.92
CA SER A 87 -9.25 0.36 -0.28
C SER A 87 -7.82 0.63 -0.74
N MET A 88 -7.61 0.85 -2.04
CA MET A 88 -6.31 1.23 -2.59
C MET A 88 -5.78 2.51 -1.96
N VAL A 89 -6.63 3.53 -1.89
CA VAL A 89 -6.21 4.83 -1.39
C VAL A 89 -6.04 4.81 0.13
N ALA A 90 -6.95 4.18 0.87
CA ALA A 90 -6.85 4.01 2.32
C ALA A 90 -5.51 3.33 2.70
N VAL A 91 -5.18 2.23 2.04
CA VAL A 91 -3.90 1.52 2.25
C VAL A 91 -2.72 2.37 1.81
N GLY A 92 -2.84 3.09 0.69
CA GLY A 92 -1.82 4.03 0.24
C GLY A 92 -1.53 5.13 1.27
N VAL A 93 -2.56 5.77 1.80
CA VAL A 93 -2.46 6.80 2.84
C VAL A 93 -1.85 6.23 4.11
N ILE A 94 -2.33 5.07 4.58
CA ILE A 94 -1.78 4.42 5.77
C ILE A 94 -0.30 4.10 5.56
N ALA A 95 0.07 3.50 4.42
CA ALA A 95 1.46 3.19 4.09
C ALA A 95 2.33 4.45 3.95
N GLY A 96 1.78 5.56 3.46
CA GLY A 96 2.44 6.85 3.35
C GLY A 96 2.62 7.57 4.70
N VAL A 97 1.67 7.45 5.62
CA VAL A 97 1.80 7.93 7.00
C VAL A 97 2.82 7.08 7.74
N MET A 98 2.72 5.77 7.59
CA MET A 98 3.67 4.78 8.13
C MET A 98 4.95 4.66 7.31
N TRP A 99 5.25 5.65 6.46
CA TRP A 99 6.40 5.61 5.58
C TRP A 99 7.72 5.41 6.34
N ASP A 100 7.78 5.77 7.62
CA ASP A 100 8.96 5.58 8.45
C ASP A 100 8.91 4.29 9.30
N SER A 101 7.71 3.75 9.58
CA SER A 101 7.49 2.50 10.32
C SER A 101 7.11 1.36 9.38
N LEU A 102 8.06 0.45 9.09
CA LEU A 102 7.87 -0.70 8.18
C LEU A 102 6.80 -1.70 8.64
N SER A 103 6.27 -1.56 9.85
CA SER A 103 5.28 -2.43 10.46
C SER A 103 3.86 -2.19 9.91
N PHE A 104 3.64 -2.47 8.63
CA PHE A 104 2.28 -2.56 8.13
C PHE A 104 1.59 -3.78 8.74
N ASP A 105 0.69 -3.53 9.69
CA ASP A 105 -0.05 -4.59 10.35
C ASP A 105 -1.11 -5.15 9.39
N ARG A 106 -1.00 -6.44 9.06
CA ARG A 106 -1.97 -7.15 8.21
C ARG A 106 -3.39 -7.02 8.77
N LEU A 107 -3.50 -6.88 10.10
CA LEU A 107 -4.77 -6.68 10.78
C LEU A 107 -5.47 -5.39 10.36
N VAL A 108 -4.73 -4.32 10.04
CA VAL A 108 -5.33 -3.04 9.62
C VAL A 108 -5.95 -3.16 8.24
N SER A 109 -5.24 -3.77 7.28
CA SER A 109 -5.81 -4.03 5.95
C SER A 109 -7.01 -4.96 6.04
N LEU A 110 -6.91 -6.02 6.84
CA LEU A 110 -8.01 -6.96 7.03
C LEU A 110 -9.22 -6.28 7.67
N SER A 111 -9.00 -5.40 8.66
CA SER A 111 -10.07 -4.67 9.34
C SER A 111 -10.81 -3.75 8.39
N ILE A 112 -10.09 -3.00 7.54
CA ILE A 112 -10.71 -2.12 6.53
C ILE A 112 -11.51 -2.95 5.51
N SER A 113 -10.93 -4.04 4.99
CA SER A 113 -11.62 -4.91 4.04
C SER A 113 -12.85 -5.59 4.64
N LEU A 114 -12.78 -6.06 5.89
CA LEU A 114 -13.93 -6.63 6.59
C LEU A 114 -15.02 -5.59 6.82
N MET A 115 -14.63 -4.38 7.25
CA MET A 115 -15.55 -3.29 7.51
C MET A 115 -16.28 -2.82 6.24
N THR A 116 -15.63 -2.86 5.07
CA THR A 116 -16.30 -2.54 3.80
C THR A 116 -17.06 -3.73 3.24
N GLY A 117 -16.51 -4.94 3.38
CA GLY A 117 -17.06 -6.15 2.76
C GLY A 117 -18.32 -6.67 3.41
N VAL A 118 -18.42 -6.64 4.75
CA VAL A 118 -19.62 -7.16 5.46
C VAL A 118 -20.86 -6.33 5.15
N PRO A 119 -20.87 -4.99 5.31
CA PRO A 119 -22.02 -4.17 4.95
C PRO A 119 -22.37 -4.29 3.46
N PHE A 120 -21.35 -4.30 2.58
CA PHE A 120 -21.57 -4.45 1.14
C PHE A 120 -22.26 -5.78 0.79
N ALA A 121 -21.79 -6.89 1.36
CA ALA A 121 -22.38 -8.19 1.11
C ALA A 121 -23.83 -8.28 1.61
N LEU A 122 -24.11 -7.73 2.80
CA LEU A 122 -25.47 -7.67 3.33
C LEU A 122 -26.40 -6.87 2.42
N VAL A 123 -25.96 -5.70 1.94
CA VAL A 123 -26.75 -4.84 1.06
C VAL A 123 -26.95 -5.46 -0.33
N ALA A 124 -25.88 -5.94 -0.95
CA ALA A 124 -25.95 -6.55 -2.28
C ALA A 124 -26.69 -7.90 -2.27
N GLY A 125 -26.68 -8.58 -1.12
CA GLY A 125 -27.23 -9.91 -0.93
C GLY A 125 -28.69 -9.96 -0.49
N ASN A 126 -29.27 -8.85 -0.03
CA ASN A 126 -30.59 -8.82 0.63
C ASN A 126 -31.77 -9.32 -0.24
N HIS A 127 -31.54 -9.49 -1.56
CA HIS A 127 -32.56 -9.90 -2.52
C HIS A 127 -32.19 -11.20 -3.27
N LYS A 128 -31.09 -11.87 -2.87
CA LYS A 128 -30.54 -13.05 -3.56
C LYS A 128 -30.38 -14.24 -2.61
N SER A 129 -29.98 -15.39 -3.14
CA SER A 129 -29.71 -16.58 -2.35
C SER A 129 -28.53 -16.36 -1.39
N ALA A 130 -28.50 -17.09 -0.25
CA ALA A 130 -27.37 -17.02 0.69
C ALA A 130 -26.02 -17.34 0.02
N ALA A 131 -26.01 -18.23 -0.98
CA ALA A 131 -24.83 -18.56 -1.77
C ALA A 131 -24.31 -17.34 -2.56
N ASP A 132 -25.22 -16.54 -3.14
CA ASP A 132 -24.85 -15.32 -3.85
C ASP A 132 -24.25 -14.28 -2.89
N VAL A 133 -24.79 -14.15 -1.67
CA VAL A 133 -24.26 -13.24 -0.64
C VAL A 133 -22.81 -13.59 -0.32
N VAL A 134 -22.54 -14.87 -0.03
CA VAL A 134 -21.19 -15.37 0.25
C VAL A 134 -20.27 -15.14 -0.95
N ARG A 135 -20.75 -15.36 -2.17
CA ARG A 135 -19.96 -15.14 -3.38
C ARG A 135 -19.60 -13.67 -3.58
N HIS A 136 -20.54 -12.75 -3.38
CA HIS A 136 -20.28 -11.30 -3.45
C HIS A 136 -19.29 -10.88 -2.37
N PHE A 137 -19.44 -11.39 -1.15
CA PHE A 137 -18.50 -11.14 -0.06
C PHE A 137 -17.08 -11.61 -0.42
N VAL A 138 -16.92 -12.85 -0.88
CA VAL A 138 -15.61 -13.43 -1.25
C VAL A 138 -14.99 -12.67 -2.41
N ALA A 139 -15.78 -12.35 -3.45
CA ALA A 139 -15.31 -11.55 -4.58
C ALA A 139 -14.83 -10.17 -4.13
N HIS A 140 -15.57 -9.52 -3.25
CA HIS A 140 -15.24 -8.21 -2.71
C HIS A 140 -13.99 -8.23 -1.84
N MET A 141 -13.90 -9.19 -0.91
CA MET A 141 -12.73 -9.36 -0.06
C MET A 141 -11.48 -9.66 -0.88
N ALA A 142 -11.57 -10.57 -1.85
CA ALA A 142 -10.44 -10.91 -2.70
C ALA A 142 -9.98 -9.71 -3.53
N ALA A 143 -10.90 -8.98 -4.17
CA ALA A 143 -10.55 -7.81 -4.99
C ALA A 143 -9.91 -6.69 -4.16
N THR A 144 -10.50 -6.34 -3.01
CA THR A 144 -9.97 -5.26 -2.14
C THR A 144 -8.65 -5.64 -1.47
N LEU A 145 -8.49 -6.88 -0.98
CA LEU A 145 -7.22 -7.34 -0.40
C LEU A 145 -6.09 -7.40 -1.44
N THR A 146 -6.40 -7.86 -2.66
CA THR A 146 -5.41 -7.91 -3.74
C THR A 146 -5.02 -6.48 -4.17
N ALA A 147 -5.98 -5.57 -4.28
CA ALA A 147 -5.75 -4.17 -4.59
C ALA A 147 -4.91 -3.46 -3.51
N ALA A 148 -5.24 -3.68 -2.24
CA ALA A 148 -4.47 -3.20 -1.09
C ALA A 148 -3.02 -3.71 -1.14
N THR A 149 -2.84 -5.02 -1.35
CA THR A 149 -1.51 -5.65 -1.44
C THR A 149 -0.70 -5.06 -2.59
N PHE A 150 -1.32 -4.87 -3.75
CA PHE A 150 -0.69 -4.25 -4.91
C PHE A 150 -0.17 -2.84 -4.58
N VAL A 151 -1.00 -1.97 -4.02
CA VAL A 151 -0.60 -0.59 -3.66
C VAL A 151 0.50 -0.60 -2.60
N TYR A 152 0.37 -1.43 -1.57
CA TYR A 152 1.37 -1.55 -0.53
C TYR A 152 2.73 -1.97 -1.09
N CYS A 153 2.78 -3.07 -1.85
CA CYS A 153 4.03 -3.55 -2.44
C CYS A 153 4.62 -2.55 -3.46
N LEU A 154 3.77 -1.79 -4.16
CA LEU A 154 4.22 -0.74 -5.06
C LEU A 154 4.92 0.38 -4.29
N LEU A 155 4.34 0.84 -3.19
CA LEU A 155 4.94 1.85 -2.32
C LEU A 155 6.24 1.36 -1.68
N VAL A 156 6.31 0.10 -1.25
CA VAL A 156 7.55 -0.52 -0.74
C VAL A 156 8.63 -0.52 -1.82
N THR A 157 8.29 -0.90 -3.04
CA THR A 157 9.23 -0.91 -4.16
C THR A 157 9.72 0.50 -4.47
N LEU A 158 8.80 1.48 -4.57
CA LEU A 158 9.15 2.88 -4.79
C LEU A 158 10.04 3.42 -3.66
N ARG A 159 9.71 3.12 -2.41
CA ARG A 159 10.53 3.50 -1.24
C ARG A 159 11.95 2.96 -1.38
N ALA A 160 12.10 1.68 -1.72
CA ALA A 160 13.40 1.04 -1.84
C ALA A 160 14.22 1.62 -3.01
N LEU A 161 13.57 1.90 -4.14
CA LEU A 161 14.20 2.55 -5.29
C LEU A 161 14.70 3.95 -4.94
N VAL A 162 13.86 4.77 -4.30
CA VAL A 162 14.20 6.12 -3.83
C VAL A 162 15.29 6.07 -2.76
N GLY A 163 15.19 5.11 -1.84
CA GLY A 163 16.20 4.79 -0.83
C GLY A 163 17.57 4.52 -1.44
N GLY A 164 17.59 3.90 -2.62
CA GLY A 164 18.80 3.60 -3.37
C GLY A 164 19.48 4.81 -4.01
N VAL A 165 18.77 5.93 -4.24
CA VAL A 165 19.24 7.06 -5.08
C VAL A 165 19.95 8.19 -4.30
N SER A 166 20.14 8.05 -2.98
CA SER A 166 20.97 8.97 -2.15
C SER A 166 20.36 10.34 -1.80
N GLY A 167 20.44 10.69 -0.51
CA GLY A 167 20.45 12.05 0.04
C GLY A 167 19.12 12.78 0.26
N ARG A 168 18.12 12.61 -0.61
CA ARG A 168 16.90 13.47 -0.62
C ARG A 168 15.63 12.79 -0.10
N HIS A 169 15.77 11.89 0.88
CA HIS A 169 14.66 11.07 1.38
C HIS A 169 13.50 11.87 1.97
N VAL A 170 13.78 13.01 2.61
CA VAL A 170 12.76 13.81 3.32
C VAL A 170 11.81 14.51 2.35
N ALA A 171 12.32 15.10 1.28
CA ALA A 171 11.49 15.84 0.32
C ALA A 171 10.54 14.92 -0.45
N LEU A 172 11.02 13.74 -0.86
CA LEU A 172 10.20 12.83 -1.67
C LEU A 172 9.09 12.16 -0.86
N ALA A 173 9.33 11.83 0.42
CA ALA A 173 8.30 11.28 1.30
C ALA A 173 7.11 12.25 1.44
N SER A 174 7.38 13.54 1.61
CA SER A 174 6.33 14.57 1.69
C SER A 174 5.56 14.74 0.37
N VAL A 175 6.24 14.71 -0.78
CA VAL A 175 5.58 14.77 -2.09
C VAL A 175 4.69 13.55 -2.31
N LEU A 176 5.16 12.35 -1.97
CA LEU A 176 4.38 11.13 -2.12
C LEU A 176 3.17 11.13 -1.19
N ARG A 177 3.33 11.55 0.07
CA ARG A 177 2.20 11.75 1.01
C ARG A 177 1.18 12.73 0.42
N PHE A 178 1.63 13.88 -0.07
CA PHE A 178 0.75 14.89 -0.68
C PHE A 178 -0.01 14.33 -1.89
N LEU A 179 0.66 13.60 -2.79
CA LEU A 179 0.02 12.96 -3.94
C LEU A 179 -1.01 11.90 -3.53
N LEU A 180 -0.71 11.11 -2.48
CA LEU A 180 -1.65 10.11 -1.95
C LEU A 180 -2.89 10.77 -1.33
N PHE A 181 -2.72 11.83 -0.53
CA PHE A 181 -3.82 12.59 0.05
C PHE A 181 -4.64 13.32 -1.02
N SER A 182 -3.98 13.92 -2.01
CA SER A 182 -4.65 14.54 -3.15
C SER A 182 -5.44 13.52 -3.97
N GLY A 183 -4.87 12.34 -4.21
CA GLY A 183 -5.56 11.21 -4.84
C GLY A 183 -6.80 10.77 -4.07
N LEU A 184 -6.73 10.71 -2.73
CA LEU A 184 -7.90 10.44 -1.86
C LEU A 184 -8.99 11.49 -2.00
N LEU A 185 -8.60 12.76 -1.98
CA LEU A 185 -9.54 13.86 -2.07
C LEU A 185 -10.22 13.90 -3.45
N CYS A 186 -9.44 13.74 -4.52
CA CYS A 186 -9.94 13.60 -5.88
C CYS A 186 -10.90 12.42 -6.00
N PHE A 187 -10.58 11.28 -5.40
CA PHE A 187 -11.45 10.11 -5.40
C PHE A 187 -12.81 10.40 -4.76
N ILE A 188 -12.83 11.02 -3.57
CA ILE A 188 -14.08 11.39 -2.88
C ILE A 188 -14.95 12.30 -3.77
N VAL A 189 -14.31 13.23 -4.49
CA VAL A 189 -15.01 14.19 -5.37
C VAL A 189 -15.49 13.55 -6.68
N PHE A 190 -14.71 12.65 -7.28
CA PHE A 190 -14.99 12.07 -8.60
C PHE A 190 -15.72 10.71 -8.57
N ALA A 191 -15.84 10.05 -7.42
CA ALA A 191 -16.68 8.86 -7.26
C ALA A 191 -18.13 9.02 -7.80
N PRO A 192 -18.86 10.12 -7.51
CA PRO A 192 -20.21 10.31 -8.03
C PRO A 192 -20.27 10.55 -9.55
N THR A 193 -19.18 11.00 -10.19
CA THR A 193 -19.17 11.26 -11.64
C THR A 193 -19.09 10.01 -12.52
N ALA A 194 -18.89 8.82 -11.93
CA ALA A 194 -18.80 7.56 -12.69
C ALA A 194 -20.15 7.03 -13.20
N LEU A 195 -21.27 7.62 -12.76
CA LEU A 195 -22.61 7.28 -13.23
C LEU A 195 -23.03 8.22 -14.35
N ASN A 196 -23.21 7.69 -15.56
CA ASN A 196 -23.86 8.43 -16.63
C ASN A 196 -25.38 8.17 -16.55
N VAL A 197 -26.10 9.16 -16.03
CA VAL A 197 -27.56 9.14 -15.96
C VAL A 197 -28.10 9.72 -17.27
N THR A 198 -28.48 8.84 -18.19
CA THR A 198 -29.19 9.28 -19.39
C THR A 198 -30.68 9.34 -19.07
N TYR A 199 -31.19 10.55 -18.86
CA TYR A 199 -32.61 10.80 -18.64
C TYR A 199 -33.38 10.50 -19.91
N GLY A 200 -34.19 9.43 -19.88
CA GLY A 200 -35.17 9.18 -20.92
C GLY A 200 -36.25 10.26 -20.85
N GLY A 201 -36.64 10.83 -21.99
CA GLY A 201 -37.78 11.75 -22.06
C GLY A 201 -39.08 11.09 -21.57
N ARG A 202 -40.21 11.81 -21.61
CA ARG A 202 -41.53 11.43 -21.05
C ARG A 202 -42.08 10.02 -21.37
N ARG A 203 -41.48 9.31 -22.34
CA ARG A 203 -41.83 7.93 -22.75
C ARG A 203 -40.67 6.92 -22.74
N ARG A 204 -39.43 7.34 -22.45
CA ARG A 204 -38.27 6.43 -22.40
C ARG A 204 -37.84 6.21 -20.95
N PRO A 205 -37.58 4.96 -20.53
CA PRO A 205 -37.05 4.70 -19.21
C PRO A 205 -35.67 5.35 -19.06
N THR A 206 -35.40 5.92 -17.90
CA THR A 206 -34.06 6.42 -17.54
C THR A 206 -33.09 5.25 -17.55
N THR A 207 -32.06 5.33 -18.39
CA THR A 207 -31.01 4.31 -18.46
C THR A 207 -29.81 4.77 -17.66
N LEU A 208 -29.48 4.01 -16.62
CA LEU A 208 -28.23 4.17 -15.88
C LEU A 208 -27.17 3.28 -16.53
N GLN A 209 -26.18 3.90 -17.16
CA GLN A 209 -24.99 3.19 -17.61
C GLN A 209 -23.80 3.61 -16.76
N MET A 210 -23.08 2.62 -16.26
CA MET A 210 -21.79 2.86 -15.63
C MET A 210 -20.84 3.32 -16.72
N GLN A 211 -20.19 4.47 -16.50
CA GLN A 211 -19.20 4.97 -17.45
C GLN A 211 -18.08 3.94 -17.57
N THR A 212 -17.66 3.65 -18.81
CA THR A 212 -16.59 2.70 -19.06
C THR A 212 -15.29 3.20 -18.45
N ILE A 213 -14.81 2.47 -17.44
CA ILE A 213 -13.53 2.78 -16.82
C ILE A 213 -12.44 2.41 -17.82
N PRO A 214 -11.42 3.26 -18.04
CA PRO A 214 -10.35 2.93 -18.96
C PRO A 214 -9.69 1.61 -18.62
N GLY A 215 -9.52 0.75 -19.63
CA GLY A 215 -9.00 -0.61 -19.45
C GLY A 215 -7.57 -0.70 -18.92
N TRP A 216 -6.83 0.41 -18.98
CA TRP A 216 -5.47 0.55 -18.44
C TRP A 216 -5.44 0.90 -16.95
N SER A 217 -6.56 1.32 -16.36
CA SER A 217 -6.59 1.73 -14.95
C SER A 217 -6.53 0.49 -14.03
N PRO A 218 -5.77 0.56 -12.91
CA PRO A 218 -5.75 -0.51 -11.91
C PRO A 218 -7.15 -0.85 -11.41
N THR A 219 -8.00 0.15 -11.13
CA THR A 219 -9.39 -0.04 -10.70
C THR A 219 -10.16 -1.00 -11.61
N ASN A 220 -10.05 -0.84 -12.93
CA ASN A 220 -10.73 -1.72 -13.87
C ASN A 220 -10.19 -3.16 -13.83
N TRP A 221 -8.90 -3.35 -13.54
CA TRP A 221 -8.32 -4.68 -13.39
C TRP A 221 -8.91 -5.42 -12.18
N PHE A 222 -8.96 -4.75 -11.02
CA PHE A 222 -9.49 -5.35 -9.80
C PHE A 222 -11.02 -5.47 -9.83
N LEU A 223 -11.72 -4.60 -10.55
CA LEU A 223 -13.14 -4.80 -10.87
C LEU A 223 -13.34 -6.05 -11.74
N GLY A 224 -12.48 -6.27 -12.74
CA GLY A 224 -12.48 -7.53 -13.51
C GLY A 224 -12.23 -8.75 -12.63
N LEU A 225 -11.31 -8.68 -11.67
CA LEU A 225 -11.09 -9.74 -10.68
C LEU A 225 -12.34 -10.00 -9.82
N HIS A 226 -13.01 -8.94 -9.37
CA HIS A 226 -14.27 -9.03 -8.62
C HIS A 226 -15.33 -9.78 -9.44
N GLU A 227 -15.61 -9.32 -10.66
CA GLU A 227 -16.63 -9.92 -11.54
C GLU A 227 -16.29 -11.36 -11.93
N TRP A 228 -15.00 -11.67 -12.13
CA TRP A 228 -14.53 -13.02 -12.41
C TRP A 228 -14.80 -13.98 -11.25
N ILE A 229 -14.51 -13.61 -10.00
CA ILE A 229 -14.82 -14.43 -8.82
C ILE A 229 -16.34 -14.54 -8.62
N ARG A 230 -17.07 -13.45 -8.89
CA ARG A 230 -18.54 -13.42 -8.89
C ARG A 230 -19.17 -14.29 -9.98
N GLY A 231 -18.37 -14.72 -10.98
CA GLY A 231 -18.79 -15.57 -12.10
C GLY A 231 -19.77 -14.89 -13.04
N THR A 232 -19.69 -13.58 -13.16
CA THR A 232 -20.49 -12.87 -14.15
C THR A 232 -20.01 -13.28 -15.55
N PRO A 233 -20.89 -13.78 -16.41
CA PRO A 233 -20.50 -14.15 -17.77
C PRO A 233 -20.06 -12.91 -18.55
N GLY A 234 -18.87 -12.94 -19.13
CA GLY A 234 -18.33 -11.86 -19.97
C GLY A 234 -16.83 -11.97 -20.19
N ALA A 235 -16.40 -12.12 -21.45
CA ALA A 235 -14.99 -12.20 -21.80
C ALA A 235 -14.23 -10.88 -21.51
N GLU A 236 -14.95 -9.76 -21.35
CA GLU A 236 -14.34 -8.48 -21.00
C GLU A 236 -13.65 -8.49 -19.61
N TRP A 237 -14.10 -9.33 -18.68
CA TRP A 237 -13.60 -9.35 -17.30
C TRP A 237 -12.31 -10.16 -17.14
N ASP A 238 -12.12 -11.18 -17.97
CA ASP A 238 -10.94 -12.07 -17.93
C ASP A 238 -9.63 -11.31 -18.19
N GLY A 239 -9.66 -10.31 -19.06
CA GLY A 239 -8.52 -9.44 -19.32
C GLY A 239 -8.15 -8.62 -18.08
N GLY A 240 -9.15 -8.06 -17.38
CA GLY A 240 -8.96 -7.31 -16.15
C GLY A 240 -8.43 -8.18 -15.01
N ALA A 241 -9.05 -9.33 -14.78
CA ALA A 241 -8.65 -10.27 -13.72
C ALA A 241 -7.20 -10.75 -13.89
N ARG A 242 -6.80 -11.14 -15.11
CA ARG A 242 -5.42 -11.56 -15.41
C ARG A 242 -4.41 -10.44 -15.17
N ARG A 243 -4.73 -9.20 -15.54
CA ARG A 243 -3.87 -8.04 -15.25
C ARG A 243 -3.76 -7.79 -13.75
N ALA A 244 -4.86 -7.83 -13.01
CA ALA A 244 -4.85 -7.64 -11.56
C ALA A 244 -3.92 -8.65 -10.87
N ILE A 245 -4.07 -9.94 -11.19
CA ILE A 245 -3.22 -11.00 -10.63
C ILE A 245 -1.77 -10.85 -11.08
N GLY A 246 -1.53 -10.67 -12.38
CA GLY A 246 -0.19 -10.59 -12.95
C GLY A 246 0.63 -9.39 -12.44
N PHE A 247 0.04 -8.19 -12.44
CA PHE A 247 0.73 -7.00 -11.91
C PHE A 247 0.92 -7.06 -10.40
N THR A 248 -0.05 -7.61 -9.64
CA THR A 248 0.12 -7.81 -8.20
C THR A 248 1.29 -8.75 -7.91
N ALA A 249 1.37 -9.90 -8.59
CA ALA A 249 2.48 -10.82 -8.45
C ALA A 249 3.83 -10.16 -8.80
N ALA A 250 3.90 -9.42 -9.91
CA ALA A 250 5.11 -8.74 -10.34
C ALA A 250 5.59 -7.68 -9.32
N VAL A 251 4.66 -6.92 -8.74
CA VAL A 251 4.98 -5.90 -7.75
C VAL A 251 5.38 -6.53 -6.41
N ILE A 252 4.77 -7.65 -6.00
CA ILE A 252 5.21 -8.43 -4.82
C ILE A 252 6.66 -8.89 -5.00
N VAL A 253 6.98 -9.51 -6.14
CA VAL A 253 8.36 -9.97 -6.44
C VAL A 253 9.34 -8.80 -6.41
N SER A 254 8.96 -7.67 -6.99
CA SER A 254 9.77 -6.43 -7.00
C SER A 254 10.00 -5.90 -5.58
N ALA A 255 8.98 -5.90 -4.72
CA ALA A 255 9.08 -5.47 -3.33
C ALA A 255 10.05 -6.37 -2.53
N VAL A 256 9.93 -7.69 -2.68
CA VAL A 256 10.84 -8.66 -2.04
C VAL A 256 12.28 -8.47 -2.52
N ALA A 257 12.48 -8.35 -3.83
CA ALA A 257 13.80 -8.19 -4.43
C ALA A 257 14.50 -6.89 -3.97
N THR A 258 13.79 -5.76 -4.02
CA THR A 258 14.32 -4.45 -3.63
C THR A 258 14.61 -4.37 -2.13
N THR A 259 13.75 -4.94 -1.30
CA THR A 259 13.96 -5.04 0.16
C THR A 259 15.20 -5.87 0.48
N THR A 260 15.34 -7.04 -0.15
CA THR A 260 16.51 -7.92 0.01
C THR A 260 17.81 -7.23 -0.42
N ALA A 261 17.78 -6.52 -1.54
CA ALA A 261 18.92 -5.75 -2.03
C ALA A 261 19.30 -4.61 -1.07
N GLY A 262 18.31 -3.91 -0.51
CA GLY A 262 18.51 -2.87 0.51
C GLY A 262 19.24 -3.40 1.74
N TYR A 263 18.79 -4.53 2.28
CA TYR A 263 19.44 -5.17 3.43
C TYR A 263 20.85 -5.63 3.14
N ARG A 264 21.10 -6.24 1.96
CA ARG A 264 22.46 -6.64 1.57
C ARG A 264 23.42 -5.45 1.54
N ARG A 265 22.97 -4.31 1.02
CA ARG A 265 23.77 -3.06 1.01
C ARG A 265 24.05 -2.54 2.42
N GLN A 266 23.06 -2.58 3.32
CA GLN A 266 23.25 -2.18 4.72
C GLN A 266 24.25 -3.10 5.43
N LEU A 267 24.13 -4.42 5.25
CA LEU A 267 25.05 -5.39 5.82
C LEU A 267 26.47 -5.22 5.27
N GLN A 268 26.62 -4.98 3.97
CA GLN A 268 27.91 -4.66 3.36
C GLN A 268 28.55 -3.40 3.95
N ARG A 269 27.76 -2.37 4.26
CA ARG A 269 28.27 -1.14 4.91
C ARG A 269 28.65 -1.36 6.37
N ALA A 270 27.95 -2.23 7.08
CA ALA A 270 28.26 -2.57 8.47
C ALA A 270 29.48 -3.51 8.60
N LEU A 271 29.66 -4.41 7.62
CA LEU A 271 30.79 -5.33 7.55
C LEU A 271 32.01 -4.75 6.84
N ALA A 272 31.85 -3.68 6.05
CA ALA A 272 32.97 -2.92 5.56
C ALA A 272 33.78 -2.47 6.79
N PRO A 273 35.02 -2.97 6.97
CA PRO A 273 35.80 -2.65 8.15
C PRO A 273 35.82 -1.13 8.30
N SER A 274 35.42 -0.63 9.47
CA SER A 274 35.74 0.74 9.87
C SER A 274 37.20 0.92 9.51
N ALA A 275 37.49 1.80 8.56
CA ALA A 275 38.85 2.03 8.12
C ALA A 275 39.63 2.70 9.25
N ASP A 276 40.02 1.91 10.25
CA ASP A 276 40.95 2.28 11.31
C ASP A 276 42.38 2.46 10.77
N ALA A 277 42.57 2.30 9.45
CA ALA A 277 43.74 2.79 8.73
C ALA A 277 43.71 4.31 8.46
N GLY A 278 42.69 5.06 8.92
CA GLY A 278 42.58 6.52 8.75
C GLY A 278 43.17 7.36 9.89
N VAL A 279 43.37 6.78 11.08
CA VAL A 279 43.92 7.51 12.25
C VAL A 279 45.36 8.00 12.00
N HIS A 280 46.06 7.46 10.98
CA HIS A 280 47.41 7.91 10.61
C HIS A 280 47.43 9.07 9.58
N GLY A 281 46.35 9.32 8.85
CA GLY A 281 46.26 10.41 7.87
C GLY A 281 45.87 11.76 8.48
N GLY A 282 44.85 11.75 9.35
CA GLY A 282 44.40 12.95 10.07
C GLY A 282 45.46 13.51 11.02
N ALA A 283 46.20 12.64 11.71
CA ALA A 283 47.29 13.05 12.61
C ALA A 283 48.46 13.75 11.88
N ARG A 284 48.73 13.40 10.61
CA ARG A 284 49.75 14.08 9.80
C ARG A 284 49.28 15.45 9.33
N LEU A 285 48.01 15.57 8.94
CA LEU A 285 47.44 16.85 8.52
C LEU A 285 47.30 17.82 9.72
N GLN A 286 46.90 17.30 10.89
CA GLN A 286 46.78 18.07 12.13
C GLN A 286 48.16 18.50 12.67
N ARG A 287 49.21 17.65 12.53
CA ARG A 287 50.61 18.05 12.81
C ARG A 287 51.17 19.05 11.79
N ALA A 288 50.75 19.00 10.52
CA ALA A 288 51.19 19.97 9.51
C ALA A 288 50.55 21.35 9.75
N ILE A 289 49.27 21.38 10.15
CA ILE A 289 48.56 22.61 10.48
C ILE A 289 49.09 23.23 11.79
N SER A 290 49.41 22.41 12.80
CA SER A 290 50.02 22.93 14.04
C SER A 290 51.43 23.49 13.84
N ARG A 291 52.22 22.91 12.91
CA ARG A 291 53.56 23.43 12.57
C ARG A 291 53.52 24.73 11.76
N ARG A 292 52.48 25.00 10.99
CA ARG A 292 52.35 26.28 10.25
C ARG A 292 51.84 27.44 11.10
N ARG A 293 51.24 27.18 12.27
CA ARG A 293 50.58 28.19 13.10
C ARG A 293 51.45 28.77 14.23
N SER A 294 52.76 28.53 14.24
CA SER A 294 53.67 29.18 15.19
C SER A 294 54.91 29.72 14.49
N PRO A 295 54.84 30.94 13.95
CA PRO A 295 55.95 31.87 14.13
C PRO A 295 55.47 33.33 14.22
N SER A 296 55.07 33.83 15.40
CA SER A 296 54.98 35.28 15.62
C SER A 296 54.86 35.72 17.09
N MET A 297 55.58 35.08 18.01
CA MET A 297 55.65 35.59 19.40
C MET A 297 57.09 35.53 19.95
N ARG A 298 57.98 36.25 19.28
CA ARG A 298 59.23 36.76 19.87
C ARG A 298 59.54 38.10 19.22
N ARG A 299 59.06 39.18 19.84
CA ARG A 299 59.68 40.52 19.87
C ARG A 299 58.69 41.50 20.52
N SER A 300 58.83 41.70 21.81
CA SER A 300 58.72 43.00 22.49
C SER A 300 58.93 42.80 23.98
N ALA A 301 60.20 42.81 24.38
CA ALA A 301 60.62 43.03 25.75
C ALA A 301 62.00 43.70 25.68
N SER A 302 62.00 45.00 25.37
CA SER A 302 63.13 45.89 25.55
C SER A 302 62.67 47.33 25.29
N CYS A 303 62.96 48.18 26.29
CA CYS A 303 62.66 49.61 26.46
C CYS A 303 61.33 49.92 27.15
#